data_AF-A0A1Y2BC35-F1
#
_entry.id   AF-A0A1Y2BC35-F1
#
_cell.length_a   1.000
_cell.length_b   1.000
_cell.length_c   1.000
_cell.angle_alpha   90.00
_cell.angle_beta   90.00
_cell.angle_gamma   90.00
#
_symmetry.space_group_name_H-M   'P 1'
#
loop_
_entity.id
_entity.type
_entity.pdbx_description
1 polymer ?
#
loop_
_entity_poly.entity_id
_entity_poly.type
_entity_poly.pdbx_seq_one_letter_code
_entity_poly.pdbx_strand_id
1 'polypeptide(L)'
;MMNKYSLLALSLVFTLTAAALAPINWNDYNMDANGTSFYNGQACEIKNNVFGWDRLQNPDGSYFTTSKRPIVIVIDSWKSSKVNAYIAQYLLELMGYRTQVVSRFQYIFGPELYSNVVDLEMEIWTGDFTNYAKITQYDRVGVDLGATGYNGVAGMMFPSYLLDQYPEYSLEFWKFLLNPKFRSIFPPSGSGPYVTVDGAPICDNTPGTCVNNTYIPSHCRSKDANCIEMLYWDPGYSNNVYQRLIDGLKLPITINFVGDAAKDIVNEALKQKKPILFYGWTPTVFLATNNFTRILFPSTNATEYVNFTNGES
;
A
#
# COMPACT_ATOMS: atom_id res chain seq x y z
N MET A 1 40.37 50.50 54.22
CA MET A 1 39.27 51.19 53.53
C MET A 1 38.79 50.29 52.40
N MET A 2 37.63 49.67 52.55
CA MET A 2 37.01 48.80 51.53
C MET A 2 36.36 49.67 50.45
N ASN A 3 36.69 49.43 49.18
CA ASN A 3 36.05 50.10 48.05
C ASN A 3 34.99 49.17 47.44
N LYS A 4 33.74 49.65 47.42
CA LYS A 4 32.56 48.93 46.91
C LYS A 4 32.49 49.09 45.39
N TYR A 5 32.59 47.99 44.65
CA TYR A 5 32.07 47.90 43.28
C TYR A 5 30.93 46.90 43.25
N SER A 6 29.70 47.41 43.21
CA SER A 6 28.51 46.60 42.92
C SER A 6 28.46 46.32 41.43
N LEU A 7 28.68 45.07 41.02
CA LEU A 7 28.24 44.58 39.71
C LEU A 7 26.73 44.36 39.78
N LEU A 8 25.96 45.15 39.02
CA LEU A 8 24.60 44.75 38.63
C LEU A 8 24.71 43.61 37.61
N ALA A 9 24.43 42.39 38.05
CA ALA A 9 24.17 41.28 37.15
C ALA A 9 22.74 41.43 36.61
N LEU A 10 22.61 41.90 35.37
CA LEU A 10 21.34 41.90 34.64
C LEU A 10 21.09 40.47 34.14
N SER A 11 20.35 39.68 34.92
CA SER A 11 19.89 38.36 34.50
C SER A 11 18.81 38.51 33.43
N LEU A 12 19.20 38.44 32.15
CA LEU A 12 18.25 38.25 31.06
C LEU A 12 17.73 36.81 31.14
N VAL A 13 16.52 36.65 31.71
CA VAL A 13 15.77 35.41 31.60
C VAL A 13 15.19 35.37 30.19
N PHE A 14 15.85 34.65 29.27
CA PHE A 14 15.23 34.24 28.01
C PHE A 14 14.19 33.17 28.33
N THR A 15 12.94 33.57 28.49
CA THR A 15 11.82 32.63 28.36
C THR A 15 11.76 32.19 26.90
N LEU A 16 12.32 31.02 26.56
CA LEU A 16 11.93 30.31 25.35
C LEU A 16 10.45 29.94 25.48
N THR A 17 9.57 30.80 24.99
CA THR A 17 8.26 30.35 24.56
C THR A 17 8.50 29.39 23.42
N ALA A 18 8.15 28.11 23.60
CA ALA A 18 8.08 27.17 22.50
C ALA A 18 7.15 27.79 21.45
N ALA A 19 7.72 28.29 20.36
CA ALA A 19 6.94 28.76 19.23
C ALA A 19 6.09 27.57 18.80
N ALA A 20 4.77 27.67 18.97
CA ALA A 20 3.85 26.69 18.43
C ALA A 20 4.12 26.65 16.92
N LEU A 21 4.66 25.53 16.44
CA LEU A 21 4.80 25.28 15.01
C LEU A 21 3.43 25.53 14.37
N ALA A 22 3.40 26.30 13.28
CA ALA A 22 2.17 26.50 12.52
C ALA A 22 1.54 25.13 12.21
N PRO A 23 0.21 25.00 12.26
CA PRO A 23 -0.45 23.72 12.01
C PRO A 23 -0.05 23.19 10.63
N ILE A 24 0.41 21.93 10.58
CA ILE A 24 0.76 21.25 9.34
C ILE A 24 -0.49 21.15 8.46
N ASN A 25 -0.40 21.63 7.23
CA ASN A 25 -1.39 21.36 6.22
C ASN A 25 -1.07 20.01 5.57
N TRP A 26 -1.69 18.94 6.07
CA TRP A 26 -1.39 17.57 5.66
C TRP A 26 -1.61 17.31 4.16
N ASN A 27 -2.55 18.03 3.55
CA ASN A 27 -2.85 17.92 2.12
C ASN A 27 -1.65 18.27 1.24
N ASP A 28 -0.78 19.19 1.68
CA ASP A 28 0.41 19.59 0.93
C ASP A 28 1.44 18.43 0.82
N TYR A 29 1.27 17.39 1.63
CA TYR A 29 2.17 16.25 1.74
C TYR A 29 1.51 14.91 1.39
N ASN A 30 0.37 14.93 0.67
CA ASN A 30 -0.37 13.72 0.30
C ASN A 30 -0.90 12.91 1.50
N MET A 31 -1.24 13.61 2.60
CA MET A 31 -1.72 13.00 3.86
C MET A 31 -3.01 13.63 4.37
N ASP A 32 -3.85 12.82 5.03
CA ASP A 32 -5.04 13.23 5.77
C ASP A 32 -4.85 13.00 7.26
N ALA A 33 -5.13 14.01 8.08
CA ALA A 33 -5.10 13.89 9.54
C ALA A 33 -6.49 13.83 10.18
N ASN A 34 -7.57 13.61 9.42
CA ASN A 34 -8.93 13.58 9.96
C ASN A 34 -9.25 14.86 10.77
N GLY A 35 -8.92 16.01 10.19
CA GLY A 35 -8.95 17.30 10.89
C GLY A 35 -7.91 17.38 12.00
N THR A 36 -8.35 17.62 13.24
CA THR A 36 -7.49 17.69 14.43
C THR A 36 -7.45 16.39 15.23
N SER A 37 -8.21 15.37 14.81
CA SER A 37 -8.46 14.16 15.61
C SER A 37 -7.54 12.99 15.29
N PHE A 38 -6.90 12.97 14.10
CA PHE A 38 -6.10 11.87 13.59
C PHE A 38 -6.90 10.55 13.44
N TYR A 39 -6.31 9.55 12.79
CA TYR A 39 -6.88 8.22 12.58
C TYR A 39 -6.42 7.21 13.64
N ASN A 40 -6.01 7.69 14.82
CA ASN A 40 -5.45 6.84 15.88
C ASN A 40 -6.39 5.66 16.20
N GLY A 41 -5.78 4.50 16.40
CA GLY A 41 -6.45 3.32 16.93
C GLY A 41 -6.98 3.57 18.34
N GLN A 42 -7.93 2.74 18.77
CA GLN A 42 -8.49 2.81 20.11
C GLN A 42 -7.40 2.59 21.16
N ALA A 43 -7.40 3.40 22.23
CA ALA A 43 -6.42 3.24 23.31
C ALA A 43 -6.38 1.79 23.84
N CYS A 44 -5.18 1.21 23.90
CA CYS A 44 -4.95 -0.15 24.41
C CYS A 44 -4.16 -0.08 25.72
N GLU A 45 -4.83 -0.30 26.85
CA GLU A 45 -4.18 -0.27 28.16
C GLU A 45 -3.57 -1.64 28.51
N ILE A 46 -2.23 -1.74 28.48
CA ILE A 46 -1.53 -2.92 29.00
C ILE A 46 -1.27 -2.74 30.50
N LYS A 47 -2.05 -3.44 31.31
CA LYS A 47 -2.05 -3.33 32.78
C LYS A 47 -0.70 -3.65 33.46
N ASN A 48 0.22 -4.34 32.77
CA ASN A 48 1.49 -4.83 33.32
C ASN A 48 2.69 -4.43 32.45
N ASN A 49 2.89 -3.13 32.19
CA ASN A 49 4.10 -2.64 31.52
C ASN A 49 5.34 -2.72 32.45
N VAL A 50 5.88 -3.94 32.60
CA VAL A 50 7.01 -4.23 33.49
C VAL A 50 8.35 -3.68 33.00
N PHE A 51 8.46 -3.31 31.73
CA PHE A 51 9.69 -2.78 31.15
C PHE A 51 9.99 -1.34 31.59
N GLY A 52 8.95 -0.58 32.00
CA GLY A 52 9.10 0.77 32.54
C GLY A 52 9.68 1.80 31.57
N TRP A 53 9.60 1.54 30.27
CA TRP A 53 10.12 2.45 29.23
C TRP A 53 9.43 3.81 29.24
N ASP A 54 8.15 3.82 29.59
CA ASP A 54 7.33 5.00 29.84
C ASP A 54 7.81 5.83 31.04
N ARG A 55 8.63 5.24 31.93
CA ARG A 55 9.16 5.87 33.15
C ARG A 55 10.65 6.22 33.04
N LEU A 56 11.25 6.08 31.86
CA LEU A 56 12.62 6.56 31.64
C LEU A 56 12.65 8.07 31.87
N GLN A 57 13.60 8.54 32.68
CA GLN A 57 13.73 9.96 33.04
C GLN A 57 15.02 10.56 32.48
N ASN A 58 14.94 11.82 32.09
CA ASN A 58 16.10 12.66 31.83
C ASN A 58 16.81 13.02 33.16
N PRO A 59 18.04 13.56 33.13
CA PRO A 59 18.74 14.00 34.34
C PRO A 59 17.98 15.04 35.18
N ASP A 60 17.03 15.77 34.58
CA ASP A 60 16.18 16.76 35.24
C ASP A 60 14.90 16.16 35.88
N GLY A 61 14.72 14.84 35.80
CA GLY A 61 13.57 14.12 36.34
C GLY A 61 12.33 14.12 35.45
N SER A 62 12.33 14.81 34.30
CA SER A 62 11.25 14.73 33.32
C SER A 62 11.26 13.39 32.59
N TYR A 63 10.09 12.88 32.18
CA TYR A 63 10.05 11.65 31.37
C TYR A 63 10.68 11.89 30.00
N PHE A 64 11.52 10.94 29.57
CA PHE A 64 12.32 10.99 28.36
C PHE A 64 11.48 11.29 27.10
N THR A 65 10.28 10.73 27.03
CA THR A 65 9.39 10.82 25.87
C THR A 65 8.48 12.04 25.87
N THR A 66 8.19 12.65 27.01
CA THR A 66 7.23 13.77 27.12
C THR A 66 7.66 15.00 26.33
N SER A 67 8.98 15.27 26.28
CA SER A 67 9.53 16.40 25.52
C SER A 67 9.67 16.12 24.02
N LYS A 68 9.46 14.88 23.56
CA LYS A 68 9.55 14.49 22.14
C LYS A 68 8.25 14.85 21.43
N ARG A 69 8.33 15.24 20.16
CA ARG A 69 7.14 15.43 19.33
C ARG A 69 6.40 14.09 19.13
N PRO A 70 5.08 14.11 18.83
CA PRO A 70 4.38 12.89 18.45
C PRO A 70 5.05 12.21 17.25
N ILE A 71 5.13 10.88 17.30
CA ILE A 71 5.53 10.04 16.18
C ILE A 71 4.34 9.92 15.23
N VAL A 72 4.55 10.30 13.98
CA VAL A 72 3.53 10.29 12.94
C VAL A 72 3.63 9.00 12.14
N ILE A 73 2.56 8.20 12.16
CA ILE A 73 2.48 6.89 11.51
C ILE A 73 1.51 7.00 10.33
N VAL A 74 1.89 6.52 9.17
CA VAL A 74 1.00 6.50 7.99
C VAL A 74 0.22 5.18 7.90
N ILE A 75 -1.04 5.28 7.45
CA ILE A 75 -1.88 4.19 7.00
C ILE A 75 -2.29 4.38 5.54
N ASP A 76 -2.50 3.28 4.85
CA ASP A 76 -3.12 3.24 3.53
C ASP A 76 -4.59 2.79 3.63
N SER A 77 -5.27 2.79 2.48
CA SER A 77 -6.70 2.48 2.36
C SER A 77 -7.06 1.04 2.76
N TRP A 78 -6.10 0.09 2.73
CA TRP A 78 -6.36 -1.32 3.00
C TRP A 78 -6.14 -1.71 4.48
N LYS A 79 -6.77 -2.82 4.88
CA LYS A 79 -6.92 -3.20 6.30
C LYS A 79 -5.62 -3.63 6.98
N SER A 80 -4.73 -4.35 6.29
CA SER A 80 -3.45 -4.77 6.89
C SER A 80 -2.60 -3.56 7.28
N SER A 81 -2.57 -2.51 6.45
CA SER A 81 -1.79 -1.29 6.75
C SER A 81 -2.25 -0.68 8.08
N LYS A 82 -3.57 -0.59 8.28
CA LYS A 82 -4.17 -0.14 9.54
C LYS A 82 -3.81 -1.02 10.73
N VAL A 83 -3.90 -2.35 10.59
CA VAL A 83 -3.57 -3.29 11.68
C VAL A 83 -2.11 -3.13 12.10
N ASN A 84 -1.18 -3.07 11.14
CA ASN A 84 0.24 -2.91 11.43
C ASN A 84 0.56 -1.56 12.08
N ALA A 85 -0.03 -0.48 11.56
CA ALA A 85 0.13 0.86 12.13
C ALA A 85 -0.42 0.95 13.56
N TYR A 86 -1.58 0.34 13.86
CA TYR A 86 -2.14 0.38 15.21
C TYR A 86 -1.38 -0.50 16.20
N ILE A 87 -0.82 -1.63 15.77
CA ILE A 87 0.11 -2.41 16.60
C ILE A 87 1.35 -1.56 16.93
N ALA A 88 1.93 -0.89 15.93
CA ALA A 88 3.07 0.02 16.15
C ALA A 88 2.72 1.19 17.06
N GLN A 89 1.53 1.80 16.86
CA GLN A 89 1.00 2.86 17.72
C GLN A 89 0.97 2.40 19.18
N TYR A 90 0.36 1.24 19.46
CA TYR A 90 0.25 0.73 20.82
C TYR A 90 1.62 0.44 21.42
N LEU A 91 2.53 -0.17 20.66
CA LEU A 91 3.88 -0.44 21.15
C LEU A 91 4.63 0.85 21.51
N LEU A 92 4.53 1.89 20.68
CA LEU A 92 5.15 3.19 20.93
C LEU A 92 4.53 3.92 22.13
N GLU A 93 3.21 3.90 22.24
CA GLU A 93 2.48 4.47 23.39
C GLU A 93 2.86 3.77 24.69
N LEU A 94 3.11 2.45 24.67
CA LEU A 94 3.63 1.70 25.83
C LEU A 94 5.05 2.09 26.21
N MET A 95 5.86 2.58 25.27
CA MET A 95 7.16 3.16 25.62
C MET A 95 7.04 4.61 26.11
N GLY A 96 5.82 5.15 26.20
CA GLY A 96 5.53 6.51 26.64
C GLY A 96 5.56 7.57 25.53
N TYR A 97 5.68 7.19 24.25
CA TYR A 97 5.61 8.14 23.15
C TYR A 97 4.17 8.59 22.89
N ARG A 98 4.04 9.81 22.36
CA ARG A 98 2.79 10.27 21.74
C ARG A 98 2.80 9.86 20.27
N THR A 99 1.66 9.50 19.73
CA THR A 99 1.53 9.07 18.33
C THR A 99 0.37 9.77 17.64
N GLN A 100 0.50 9.95 16.33
CA GLN A 100 -0.53 10.49 15.45
C GLN A 100 -0.60 9.60 14.22
N VAL A 101 -1.79 9.14 13.86
CA VAL A 101 -1.98 8.32 12.65
C VAL A 101 -2.62 9.16 11.54
N VAL A 102 -2.00 9.17 10.36
CA VAL A 102 -2.46 9.90 9.17
C VAL A 102 -2.71 8.93 8.02
N SER A 103 -3.66 9.25 7.15
CA SER A 103 -3.99 8.42 5.98
C SER A 103 -3.37 8.98 4.71
N ARG A 104 -2.75 8.14 3.89
CA ARG A 104 -2.27 8.54 2.57
C ARG A 104 -3.45 8.66 1.59
N PHE A 105 -3.47 9.71 0.76
CA PHE A 105 -4.51 9.87 -0.27
C PHE A 105 -4.17 9.10 -1.54
N GLN A 106 -3.06 9.46 -2.17
CA GLN A 106 -2.57 8.83 -3.38
C GLN A 106 -1.48 7.85 -3.01
N TYR A 107 -1.50 6.64 -3.56
CA TYR A 107 -0.51 5.61 -3.25
C TYR A 107 0.86 5.91 -3.91
N ILE A 108 1.52 6.95 -3.38
CA ILE A 108 2.81 7.49 -3.79
C ILE A 108 3.69 7.52 -2.55
N PHE A 109 4.86 6.90 -2.65
CA PHE A 109 5.84 6.82 -1.57
C PHE A 109 6.88 7.93 -1.69
N GLY A 110 7.15 8.63 -0.59
CA GLY A 110 8.32 9.49 -0.46
C GLY A 110 8.08 10.96 -0.10
N PRO A 111 7.12 11.70 -0.69
CA PRO A 111 6.92 13.12 -0.40
C PRO A 111 6.90 13.46 1.10
N GLU A 112 6.23 12.61 1.89
CA GLU A 112 6.09 12.70 3.33
C GLU A 112 7.43 12.53 4.10
N LEU A 113 8.35 11.72 3.58
CA LEU A 113 9.67 11.49 4.15
C LEU A 113 10.63 12.63 3.80
N TYR A 114 10.61 13.12 2.55
CA TYR A 114 11.42 14.29 2.15
C TYR A 114 11.05 15.55 2.94
N SER A 115 9.78 15.68 3.31
CA SER A 115 9.29 16.81 4.11
C SER A 115 9.37 16.59 5.62
N ASN A 116 9.81 15.42 6.07
CA ASN A 116 9.94 15.07 7.49
C ASN A 116 8.62 15.27 8.29
N VAL A 117 7.48 14.96 7.65
CA VAL A 117 6.14 15.07 8.26
C VAL A 117 5.58 13.72 8.72
N VAL A 118 6.11 12.61 8.19
CA VAL A 118 5.80 11.23 8.61
C VAL A 118 7.08 10.56 9.11
N ASP A 119 6.97 9.77 10.17
CA ASP A 119 8.10 9.09 10.81
C ASP A 119 8.14 7.58 10.53
N LEU A 120 6.97 6.96 10.34
CA LEU A 120 6.87 5.51 10.32
C LEU A 120 5.78 5.03 9.35
N GLU A 121 6.15 4.06 8.51
CA GLU A 121 5.24 3.28 7.68
C GLU A 121 5.51 1.79 7.91
N MET A 122 4.47 1.04 8.26
CA MET A 122 4.61 -0.35 8.70
C MET A 122 4.35 -1.37 7.58
N GLU A 123 3.92 -0.93 6.40
CA GLU A 123 3.56 -1.83 5.31
C GLU A 123 3.92 -1.23 3.94
N ILE A 124 5.20 -1.26 3.61
CA ILE A 124 5.70 -0.81 2.30
C ILE A 124 5.80 -2.01 1.36
N TRP A 125 4.99 -1.98 0.29
CA TRP A 125 5.10 -2.94 -0.81
C TRP A 125 6.17 -2.47 -1.79
N THR A 126 7.43 -2.84 -1.53
CA THR A 126 8.58 -2.33 -2.30
C THR A 126 8.49 -2.57 -3.80
N GLY A 127 7.79 -3.63 -4.24
CA GLY A 127 7.56 -3.94 -5.65
C GLY A 127 6.65 -2.94 -6.37
N ASP A 128 5.84 -2.17 -5.65
CA ASP A 128 4.97 -1.16 -6.22
C ASP A 128 5.70 0.18 -6.46
N PHE A 129 6.90 0.36 -5.91
CA PHE A 129 7.62 1.63 -5.89
C PHE A 129 9.01 1.56 -6.54
N THR A 130 9.18 2.26 -7.65
CA THR A 130 10.49 2.35 -8.35
C THR A 130 11.52 3.20 -7.61
N ASN A 131 11.08 4.08 -6.71
CA ASN A 131 11.92 5.02 -5.97
C ASN A 131 12.33 4.52 -4.57
N TYR A 132 11.96 3.30 -4.17
CA TYR A 132 12.25 2.78 -2.83
C TYR A 132 13.75 2.84 -2.50
N ALA A 133 14.60 2.33 -3.41
CA ALA A 133 16.06 2.36 -3.23
C ALA A 133 16.58 3.81 -3.19
N LYS A 134 16.03 4.72 -3.99
CA LYS A 134 16.38 6.16 -3.99
C LYS A 134 16.23 6.75 -2.59
N ILE A 135 15.07 6.51 -1.97
CA ILE A 135 14.72 7.06 -0.65
C ILE A 135 15.61 6.48 0.45
N THR A 136 15.84 5.15 0.45
CA THR A 136 16.49 4.46 1.56
C THR A 136 18.03 4.40 1.45
N GLN A 137 18.58 4.32 0.23
CA GLN A 137 20.01 4.07 0.02
C GLN A 137 20.77 5.30 -0.47
N TYR A 138 20.18 6.06 -1.41
CA TYR A 138 20.85 7.18 -2.08
C TYR A 138 20.62 8.50 -1.34
N ASP A 139 19.36 8.91 -1.19
CA ASP A 139 18.99 10.17 -0.56
C ASP A 139 18.99 10.04 0.97
N ARG A 140 18.74 8.83 1.48
CA ARG A 140 18.74 8.50 2.92
C ARG A 140 17.82 9.38 3.76
N VAL A 141 16.71 9.81 3.15
CA VAL A 141 15.63 10.51 3.84
C VAL A 141 14.69 9.54 4.57
N GLY A 142 14.78 8.24 4.27
CA GLY A 142 14.17 7.16 5.02
C GLY A 142 15.18 6.07 5.35
N VAL A 143 14.90 5.30 6.40
CA VAL A 143 15.70 4.13 6.79
C VAL A 143 14.82 2.89 6.70
N ASP A 144 15.30 1.87 5.99
CA ASP A 144 14.67 0.55 5.98
C ASP A 144 14.94 -0.15 7.32
N LEU A 145 13.88 -0.35 8.12
CA LEU A 145 13.95 -1.03 9.41
C LEU A 145 13.82 -2.56 9.29
N GLY A 146 13.73 -3.08 8.07
CA GLY A 146 13.58 -4.50 7.77
C GLY A 146 12.13 -4.95 7.67
N ALA A 147 11.95 -6.22 7.30
CA ALA A 147 10.64 -6.82 7.10
C ALA A 147 9.88 -6.99 8.43
N THR A 148 8.57 -6.72 8.42
CA THR A 148 7.66 -6.88 9.56
C THR A 148 7.29 -8.33 9.87
N GLY A 149 7.83 -9.30 9.13
CA GLY A 149 7.79 -10.73 9.46
C GLY A 149 6.73 -11.56 8.74
N TYR A 150 5.93 -10.98 7.85
CA TYR A 150 5.06 -11.73 6.93
C TYR A 150 5.35 -11.33 5.49
N ASN A 151 5.19 -12.28 4.56
CA ASN A 151 5.39 -12.01 3.14
C ASN A 151 4.09 -11.51 2.52
N GLY A 152 4.12 -10.27 2.05
CA GLY A 152 3.09 -9.73 1.19
C GLY A 152 3.20 -10.32 -0.22
N VAL A 153 2.12 -10.88 -0.76
CA VAL A 153 2.09 -11.32 -2.16
C VAL A 153 0.80 -10.86 -2.83
N ALA A 154 0.94 -10.03 -3.87
CA ALA A 154 -0.12 -9.69 -4.81
C ALA A 154 -0.08 -10.61 -6.05
N GLY A 155 -1.21 -10.82 -6.71
CA GLY A 155 -1.26 -11.63 -7.91
C GLY A 155 -2.64 -11.69 -8.56
N MET A 156 -2.67 -12.31 -9.75
CA MET A 156 -3.92 -12.78 -10.35
C MET A 156 -4.41 -14.02 -9.61
N MET A 157 -5.70 -14.07 -9.28
CA MET A 157 -6.30 -15.11 -8.46
C MET A 157 -7.64 -15.59 -9.04
N PHE A 158 -7.98 -16.84 -8.73
CA PHE A 158 -9.27 -17.45 -9.07
C PHE A 158 -9.75 -18.38 -7.94
N PRO A 159 -11.05 -18.73 -7.88
CA PRO A 159 -11.57 -19.65 -6.88
C PRO A 159 -10.97 -21.06 -6.95
N SER A 160 -10.45 -21.58 -5.84
CA SER A 160 -9.69 -22.85 -5.83
C SER A 160 -10.50 -24.07 -6.27
N TYR A 161 -11.84 -24.04 -6.16
CA TYR A 161 -12.70 -25.14 -6.62
C TYR A 161 -12.54 -25.41 -8.14
N LEU A 162 -12.02 -24.45 -8.92
CA LEU A 162 -11.74 -24.65 -10.34
C LEU A 162 -10.61 -25.66 -10.57
N LEU A 163 -9.72 -25.87 -9.61
CA LEU A 163 -8.70 -26.92 -9.68
C LEU A 163 -9.33 -28.31 -9.61
N ASP A 164 -10.35 -28.49 -8.78
CA ASP A 164 -11.10 -29.75 -8.68
C ASP A 164 -11.97 -29.96 -9.92
N GLN A 165 -12.51 -28.88 -10.49
CA GLN A 165 -13.37 -28.92 -11.67
C GLN A 165 -12.59 -29.14 -12.98
N TYR A 166 -11.36 -28.64 -13.07
CA TYR A 166 -10.51 -28.70 -14.25
C TYR A 166 -9.06 -29.13 -13.90
N PRO A 167 -8.86 -30.32 -13.30
CA PRO A 167 -7.57 -30.76 -12.79
C PRO A 167 -6.50 -30.87 -13.89
N GLU A 168 -6.90 -31.09 -15.14
CA GLU A 168 -6.01 -31.22 -16.29
C GLU A 168 -5.57 -29.89 -16.92
N TYR A 169 -6.14 -28.76 -16.48
CA TYR A 169 -5.86 -27.44 -17.10
C TYR A 169 -4.64 -26.73 -16.51
N SER A 170 -4.10 -27.22 -15.39
CA SER A 170 -2.94 -26.61 -14.71
C SER A 170 -3.15 -25.10 -14.45
N LEU A 171 -4.33 -24.74 -13.93
CA LEU A 171 -4.76 -23.34 -13.76
C LEU A 171 -3.86 -22.52 -12.83
N GLU A 172 -3.01 -23.18 -12.03
CA GLU A 172 -2.06 -22.53 -11.14
C GLU A 172 -0.88 -21.89 -11.90
N PHE A 173 -0.64 -22.25 -13.16
CA PHE A 173 0.49 -21.75 -13.93
C PHE A 173 0.06 -20.93 -15.14
N TRP A 174 0.54 -19.68 -15.24
CA TRP A 174 0.05 -18.67 -16.18
C TRP A 174 -0.11 -19.11 -17.65
N LYS A 175 0.69 -20.07 -18.13
CA LYS A 175 0.62 -20.52 -19.54
C LYS A 175 -0.74 -21.10 -19.92
N PHE A 176 -1.57 -21.56 -18.96
CA PHE A 176 -2.93 -21.98 -19.29
C PHE A 176 -3.73 -20.85 -19.96
N LEU A 177 -3.46 -19.59 -19.61
CA LEU A 177 -4.10 -18.40 -20.18
C LEU A 177 -3.86 -18.28 -21.69
N LEU A 178 -2.74 -18.81 -22.20
CA LEU A 178 -2.46 -18.82 -23.63
C LEU A 178 -3.32 -19.84 -24.39
N ASN A 179 -3.87 -20.85 -23.72
CA ASN A 179 -4.73 -21.86 -24.33
C ASN A 179 -6.19 -21.38 -24.41
N PRO A 180 -6.77 -21.21 -25.62
CA PRO A 180 -8.14 -20.71 -25.80
C PRO A 180 -9.21 -21.54 -25.09
N LYS A 181 -9.04 -22.87 -25.07
CA LYS A 181 -9.98 -23.80 -24.43
C LYS A 181 -9.96 -23.65 -22.91
N PHE A 182 -8.79 -23.42 -22.33
CA PHE A 182 -8.65 -23.38 -20.87
C PHE A 182 -9.07 -22.02 -20.33
N ARG A 183 -8.66 -20.93 -20.98
CA ARG A 183 -9.07 -19.59 -20.54
C ARG A 183 -10.56 -19.33 -20.69
N SER A 184 -11.25 -19.97 -21.64
CA SER A 184 -12.67 -19.71 -21.92
C SER A 184 -13.61 -20.08 -20.78
N ILE A 185 -13.12 -20.71 -19.70
CA ILE A 185 -13.90 -20.89 -18.48
C ILE A 185 -14.15 -19.55 -17.77
N PHE A 186 -13.26 -18.56 -17.93
CA PHE A 186 -13.38 -17.23 -17.34
C PHE A 186 -14.26 -16.31 -18.19
N PRO A 187 -14.84 -15.25 -17.58
CA PRO A 187 -15.71 -14.32 -18.29
C PRO A 187 -15.00 -13.68 -19.50
N PRO A 188 -15.68 -13.53 -20.66
CA PRO A 188 -15.11 -12.86 -21.81
C PRO A 188 -14.89 -11.37 -21.54
N SER A 189 -13.93 -10.77 -22.23
CA SER A 189 -13.68 -9.32 -22.17
C SER A 189 -14.96 -8.51 -22.42
N GLY A 190 -15.22 -7.52 -21.57
CA GLY A 190 -16.38 -6.63 -21.65
C GLY A 190 -17.67 -7.21 -21.06
N SER A 191 -17.60 -8.33 -20.32
CA SER A 191 -18.78 -8.96 -19.70
C SER A 191 -18.98 -8.61 -18.23
N GLY A 192 -17.98 -8.05 -17.56
CA GLY A 192 -18.10 -7.62 -16.18
C GLY A 192 -18.89 -6.31 -16.04
N PRO A 193 -19.22 -5.94 -14.79
CA PRO A 193 -20.00 -4.76 -14.52
C PRO A 193 -19.19 -3.48 -14.80
N TYR A 194 -19.92 -2.42 -15.16
CA TYR A 194 -19.39 -1.07 -15.21
C TYR A 194 -19.73 -0.34 -13.90
N VAL A 195 -18.72 0.12 -13.17
CA VAL A 195 -18.88 0.76 -11.86
C VAL A 195 -18.48 2.23 -11.95
N THR A 196 -19.29 3.12 -11.39
CA THR A 196 -18.98 4.55 -11.30
C THR A 196 -18.71 4.96 -9.85
N VAL A 197 -17.84 5.95 -9.68
CA VAL A 197 -17.59 6.66 -8.42
C VAL A 197 -17.96 8.11 -8.66
N ASP A 198 -18.89 8.63 -7.86
CA ASP A 198 -19.43 10.01 -7.99
C ASP A 198 -19.93 10.37 -9.40
N GLY A 199 -20.51 9.39 -10.11
CA GLY A 199 -21.05 9.58 -11.46
C GLY A 199 -20.01 9.56 -12.57
N ALA A 200 -18.73 9.33 -12.26
CA ALA A 200 -17.63 9.21 -13.21
C ALA A 200 -17.06 7.77 -13.23
N PRO A 201 -16.37 7.37 -14.31
CA PRO A 201 -15.52 6.17 -14.28
C PRO A 201 -14.46 6.28 -13.18
N ILE A 202 -14.11 5.15 -12.56
CA ILE A 202 -13.01 4.98 -11.60
C ILE A 202 -11.69 5.48 -12.22
N CYS A 203 -11.49 5.21 -13.50
CA CYS A 203 -10.37 5.76 -14.25
C CYS A 203 -10.71 5.99 -15.70
N ASP A 204 -10.19 7.08 -16.25
CA ASP A 204 -10.42 7.46 -17.65
C ASP A 204 -9.30 8.36 -18.17
N ASN A 205 -9.30 8.59 -19.48
CA ASN A 205 -8.42 9.54 -20.18
C ASN A 205 -6.92 9.31 -19.97
N THR A 206 -6.51 8.07 -19.66
CA THR A 206 -5.11 7.68 -19.59
C THR A 206 -4.82 6.58 -20.60
N PRO A 207 -4.60 6.94 -21.89
CA PRO A 207 -4.41 5.97 -22.95
C PRO A 207 -3.29 4.98 -22.66
N GLY A 208 -3.59 3.69 -22.78
CA GLY A 208 -2.62 2.62 -22.54
C GLY A 208 -2.53 2.14 -21.08
N THR A 209 -3.18 2.81 -20.12
CA THR A 209 -3.22 2.35 -18.72
C THR A 209 -4.64 2.11 -18.23
N CYS A 210 -5.55 3.06 -18.45
CA CYS A 210 -6.98 2.92 -18.22
C CYS A 210 -7.78 3.96 -19.04
N VAL A 211 -8.74 3.47 -19.82
CA VAL A 211 -9.75 4.28 -20.52
C VAL A 211 -11.11 3.72 -20.19
N ASN A 212 -11.98 4.56 -19.65
CA ASN A 212 -13.34 4.21 -19.24
C ASN A 212 -13.42 2.90 -18.42
N ASN A 213 -12.70 2.84 -17.29
CA ASN A 213 -12.56 1.67 -16.40
C ASN A 213 -11.89 0.45 -16.99
N THR A 214 -11.32 0.54 -18.19
CA THR A 214 -10.78 -0.65 -18.86
C THR A 214 -9.35 -0.45 -19.34
N TYR A 215 -8.57 -1.51 -19.25
CA TYR A 215 -7.35 -1.66 -20.01
C TYR A 215 -7.52 -2.78 -21.03
N ILE A 216 -7.34 -2.44 -22.30
CA ILE A 216 -7.42 -3.36 -23.43
C ILE A 216 -6.07 -3.36 -24.16
N PRO A 217 -5.25 -4.43 -24.01
CA PRO A 217 -3.98 -4.53 -24.70
C PRO A 217 -4.20 -4.63 -26.21
N SER A 218 -3.18 -4.28 -26.98
CA SER A 218 -3.29 -4.19 -28.46
C SER A 218 -3.82 -5.47 -29.12
N HIS A 219 -3.40 -6.65 -28.65
CA HIS A 219 -3.84 -7.95 -29.16
C HIS A 219 -5.26 -8.37 -28.75
N CYS A 220 -5.93 -7.60 -27.88
CA CYS A 220 -7.34 -7.81 -27.52
C CYS A 220 -8.31 -6.83 -28.21
N ARG A 221 -7.82 -5.94 -29.09
CA ARG A 221 -8.66 -4.92 -29.74
C ARG A 221 -9.37 -5.40 -31.00
N SER A 222 -8.98 -6.54 -31.57
CA SER A 222 -9.66 -7.09 -32.74
C SER A 222 -10.99 -7.73 -32.35
N LYS A 223 -11.98 -7.68 -33.24
CA LYS A 223 -13.31 -8.26 -33.01
C LYS A 223 -13.27 -9.78 -32.78
N ASP A 224 -12.27 -10.45 -33.35
CA ASP A 224 -12.06 -11.89 -33.22
C ASP A 224 -11.12 -12.25 -32.05
N ALA A 225 -10.70 -11.27 -31.25
CA ALA A 225 -9.86 -11.52 -30.09
C ALA A 225 -10.65 -12.29 -29.01
N ASN A 226 -10.29 -13.55 -28.80
CA ASN A 226 -10.81 -14.37 -27.72
C ASN A 226 -10.08 -14.04 -26.40
N CYS A 227 -10.29 -12.82 -25.89
CA CYS A 227 -9.74 -12.35 -24.62
C CYS A 227 -10.75 -12.48 -23.48
N ILE A 228 -10.25 -12.77 -22.29
CA ILE A 228 -11.02 -12.86 -21.06
C ILE A 228 -10.83 -11.60 -20.20
N GLU A 229 -11.71 -11.40 -19.23
CA GLU A 229 -11.66 -10.25 -18.34
C GLU A 229 -11.10 -10.64 -16.96
N MET A 230 -10.19 -9.79 -16.46
CA MET A 230 -9.76 -9.81 -15.06
C MET A 230 -10.33 -8.59 -14.33
N LEU A 231 -10.94 -8.80 -13.17
CA LEU A 231 -11.37 -7.70 -12.30
C LEU A 231 -10.20 -7.13 -11.50
N TYR A 232 -10.18 -5.81 -11.35
CA TYR A 232 -9.18 -5.06 -10.60
C TYR A 232 -9.85 -4.04 -9.69
N TRP A 233 -9.23 -3.75 -8.56
CA TRP A 233 -9.76 -2.80 -7.58
C TRP A 233 -9.54 -1.39 -8.10
N ASP A 234 -8.36 -0.85 -7.86
CA ASP A 234 -8.00 0.52 -8.22
C ASP A 234 -6.72 0.51 -9.07
N PRO A 235 -6.66 1.23 -10.20
CA PRO A 235 -5.47 1.26 -11.06
C PRO A 235 -4.21 1.82 -10.37
N GLY A 236 -4.36 2.54 -9.26
CA GLY A 236 -3.26 3.00 -8.42
C GLY A 236 -2.56 1.88 -7.65
N TYR A 237 -3.21 0.75 -7.40
CA TYR A 237 -2.58 -0.41 -6.76
C TYR A 237 -1.75 -1.20 -7.77
N SER A 238 -0.49 -1.52 -7.44
CA SER A 238 0.49 -2.13 -8.35
C SER A 238 0.48 -1.50 -9.75
N ASN A 239 0.62 -0.16 -9.76
CA ASN A 239 0.43 0.69 -10.94
C ASN A 239 1.22 0.18 -12.16
N ASN A 240 0.51 -0.09 -13.26
CA ASN A 240 1.01 -0.61 -14.52
C ASN A 240 1.72 -1.99 -14.47
N VAL A 241 1.81 -2.65 -13.30
CA VAL A 241 2.51 -3.94 -13.17
C VAL A 241 1.79 -5.01 -14.00
N TYR A 242 0.46 -5.12 -13.86
CA TYR A 242 -0.32 -6.15 -14.56
C TYR A 242 -0.54 -5.84 -16.03
N GLN A 243 -0.67 -4.56 -16.39
CA GLN A 243 -0.69 -4.12 -17.80
C GLN A 243 0.62 -4.54 -18.50
N ARG A 244 1.77 -4.25 -17.88
CA ARG A 244 3.08 -4.65 -18.42
C ARG A 244 3.25 -6.16 -18.47
N LEU A 245 2.77 -6.89 -17.46
CA LEU A 245 2.78 -8.35 -17.45
C LEU A 245 1.95 -8.93 -18.60
N ILE A 246 0.74 -8.40 -18.82
CA ILE A 246 -0.16 -8.79 -19.91
C ILE A 246 0.48 -8.49 -21.27
N ASP A 247 1.04 -7.29 -21.45
CA ASP A 247 1.68 -6.89 -22.71
C ASP A 247 2.97 -7.68 -22.99
N GLY A 248 3.79 -7.93 -21.98
CA GLY A 248 5.05 -8.65 -22.09
C GLY A 248 4.84 -10.12 -22.41
N LEU A 249 3.91 -10.79 -21.73
CA LEU A 249 3.61 -12.21 -21.93
C LEU A 249 2.55 -12.46 -23.01
N LYS A 250 2.01 -11.41 -23.66
CA LYS A 250 0.94 -11.48 -24.65
C LYS A 250 -0.29 -12.25 -24.16
N LEU A 251 -0.68 -12.01 -22.90
CA LEU A 251 -1.81 -12.69 -22.29
C LEU A 251 -3.12 -12.16 -22.90
N PRO A 252 -4.05 -13.02 -23.33
CA PRO A 252 -5.35 -12.61 -23.88
C PRO A 252 -6.31 -12.19 -22.75
N ILE A 253 -5.94 -11.15 -22.02
CA ILE A 253 -6.63 -10.64 -20.83
C ILE A 253 -6.84 -9.13 -20.98
N THR A 254 -8.05 -8.67 -20.71
CA THR A 254 -8.36 -7.26 -20.43
C THR A 254 -8.52 -7.06 -18.93
N ILE A 255 -8.30 -5.83 -18.46
CA ILE A 255 -8.54 -5.47 -17.06
C ILE A 255 -9.78 -4.59 -16.99
N ASN A 256 -10.69 -4.93 -16.08
CA ASN A 256 -11.86 -4.13 -15.73
C ASN A 256 -11.70 -3.61 -14.29
N PHE A 257 -11.54 -2.30 -14.13
CA PHE A 257 -11.39 -1.61 -12.86
C PHE A 257 -12.77 -1.35 -12.27
N VAL A 258 -13.06 -1.98 -11.13
CA VAL A 258 -14.38 -1.96 -10.48
C VAL A 258 -14.34 -1.42 -9.05
N GLY A 259 -13.19 -0.93 -8.59
CA GLY A 259 -13.03 -0.28 -7.29
C GLY A 259 -13.34 -1.22 -6.14
N ASP A 260 -13.89 -0.66 -5.07
CA ASP A 260 -14.30 -1.41 -3.88
C ASP A 260 -15.43 -2.43 -4.16
N ALA A 261 -16.18 -2.28 -5.27
CA ALA A 261 -17.20 -3.24 -5.66
C ALA A 261 -16.63 -4.60 -6.05
N ALA A 262 -15.32 -4.69 -6.36
CA ALA A 262 -14.63 -5.93 -6.69
C ALA A 262 -14.92 -7.04 -5.67
N LYS A 263 -14.88 -6.70 -4.38
CA LYS A 263 -15.10 -7.65 -3.29
C LYS A 263 -16.49 -8.30 -3.36
N ASP A 264 -17.53 -7.50 -3.61
CA ASP A 264 -18.91 -7.99 -3.64
C ASP A 264 -19.17 -8.81 -4.91
N ILE A 265 -18.60 -8.38 -6.04
CA ILE A 265 -18.67 -9.13 -7.30
C ILE A 265 -18.02 -10.51 -7.15
N VAL A 266 -16.81 -10.57 -6.55
CA VAL A 266 -16.10 -11.84 -6.33
C VAL A 266 -16.85 -12.73 -5.32
N ASN A 267 -17.41 -12.16 -4.25
CA ASN A 267 -18.24 -12.92 -3.32
C ASN A 267 -19.48 -13.53 -3.98
N GLU A 268 -20.14 -12.79 -4.87
CA GLU A 268 -21.30 -13.30 -5.58
C GLU A 268 -20.92 -14.40 -6.57
N ALA A 269 -19.81 -14.24 -7.29
CA ALA A 269 -19.26 -15.29 -8.16
C ALA A 269 -18.96 -16.57 -7.36
N LEU A 270 -18.38 -16.46 -6.16
CA LEU A 270 -18.12 -17.59 -5.27
C LEU A 270 -19.42 -18.31 -4.85
N LYS A 271 -20.44 -17.56 -4.41
CA LYS A 271 -21.75 -18.15 -4.04
C LYS A 271 -22.39 -18.90 -5.20
N GLN A 272 -22.27 -18.36 -6.40
CA GLN A 272 -22.83 -18.93 -7.62
C GLN A 272 -21.93 -20.01 -8.25
N LYS A 273 -20.75 -20.30 -7.67
CA LYS A 273 -19.71 -21.15 -8.28
C LYS A 273 -19.39 -20.76 -9.73
N LYS A 274 -19.37 -19.46 -10.02
CA LYS A 274 -18.99 -18.93 -11.32
C LYS A 274 -17.48 -18.66 -11.38
N PRO A 275 -16.79 -19.12 -12.44
CA PRO A 275 -15.38 -18.79 -12.63
C PRO A 275 -15.19 -17.27 -12.70
N ILE A 276 -14.15 -16.78 -12.05
CA ILE A 276 -13.79 -15.36 -12.01
C ILE A 276 -12.28 -15.23 -11.86
N LEU A 277 -11.69 -14.28 -12.58
CA LEU A 277 -10.28 -13.93 -12.51
C LEU A 277 -10.18 -12.51 -11.95
N PHE A 278 -9.36 -12.31 -10.93
CA PHE A 278 -9.26 -11.01 -10.26
C PHE A 278 -7.88 -10.75 -9.67
N TYR A 279 -7.52 -9.48 -9.47
CA TYR A 279 -6.33 -9.07 -8.74
C TYR A 279 -6.52 -9.19 -7.23
N GLY A 280 -5.66 -9.90 -6.51
CA GLY A 280 -5.75 -10.01 -5.04
C GLY A 280 -4.39 -9.90 -4.38
N TRP A 281 -4.38 -9.68 -3.07
CA TRP A 281 -3.16 -9.66 -2.27
C TRP A 281 -3.35 -10.29 -0.90
N THR A 282 -2.29 -10.95 -0.42
CA THR A 282 -2.17 -11.50 0.93
C THR A 282 -1.07 -10.74 1.68
N PRO A 283 -1.26 -10.38 2.96
CA PRO A 283 -2.38 -10.79 3.81
C PRO A 283 -3.61 -9.89 3.62
N THR A 284 -4.78 -10.50 3.48
CA THR A 284 -6.07 -9.83 3.64
C THR A 284 -7.06 -10.77 4.30
N VAL A 285 -7.98 -10.21 5.10
CA VAL A 285 -9.08 -11.00 5.67
C VAL A 285 -9.90 -11.68 4.57
N PHE A 286 -10.10 -10.98 3.45
CA PHE A 286 -10.90 -11.47 2.32
C PHE A 286 -10.34 -12.77 1.72
N LEU A 287 -9.03 -12.83 1.47
CA LEU A 287 -8.40 -14.05 0.97
C LEU A 287 -8.18 -15.10 2.06
N ALA A 288 -8.08 -14.71 3.33
CA ALA A 288 -7.94 -15.67 4.43
C ALA A 288 -9.26 -16.43 4.72
N THR A 289 -10.42 -15.81 4.49
CA THR A 289 -11.73 -16.44 4.75
C THR A 289 -12.30 -17.19 3.56
N ASN A 290 -11.68 -17.08 2.39
CA ASN A 290 -12.16 -17.68 1.14
C ASN A 290 -11.04 -18.49 0.50
N ASN A 291 -11.38 -19.59 -0.18
CA ASN A 291 -10.38 -20.43 -0.81
C ASN A 291 -10.11 -19.96 -2.25
N PHE A 292 -8.98 -19.28 -2.44
CA PHE A 292 -8.50 -18.82 -3.73
C PHE A 292 -7.11 -19.37 -4.05
N THR A 293 -6.86 -19.58 -5.33
CA THR A 293 -5.57 -19.97 -5.86
C THR A 293 -4.98 -18.79 -6.63
N ARG A 294 -3.69 -18.50 -6.37
CA ARG A 294 -2.93 -17.49 -7.10
C ARG A 294 -2.26 -18.12 -8.32
N ILE A 295 -2.33 -17.44 -9.46
CA ILE A 295 -1.62 -17.81 -10.67
C ILE A 295 -0.12 -17.49 -10.49
N LEU A 296 0.71 -18.50 -10.73
CA LEU A 296 2.15 -18.40 -10.68
C LEU A 296 2.68 -17.89 -12.02
N PHE A 297 3.41 -16.77 -11.94
CA PHE A 297 4.17 -16.18 -13.04
C PHE A 297 5.66 -16.52 -12.89
N PRO A 298 6.46 -16.40 -13.97
CA PRO A 298 7.90 -16.61 -13.90
C PRO A 298 8.50 -15.66 -12.86
N SER A 299 9.36 -16.18 -11.99
CA SER A 299 9.99 -15.38 -10.92
C SER A 299 11.00 -14.36 -11.48
N THR A 300 11.65 -14.67 -12.61
CA THR A 300 12.55 -13.79 -13.37
C THR A 300 12.69 -14.29 -14.81
N ASN A 301 13.04 -13.40 -15.74
CA ASN A 301 13.48 -13.75 -17.10
C ASN A 301 14.88 -13.17 -17.32
N ALA A 302 15.92 -13.98 -17.10
CA ALA A 302 17.31 -13.57 -17.28
C ALA A 302 17.59 -13.02 -18.69
N THR A 303 16.89 -13.52 -19.71
CA THR A 303 17.04 -13.07 -21.10
C THR A 303 16.48 -11.66 -21.30
N GLU A 304 15.38 -11.32 -20.64
CA GLU A 304 14.85 -9.94 -20.69
C GLU A 304 15.73 -8.96 -19.92
N TYR A 305 16.35 -9.39 -18.82
CA TYR A 305 17.35 -8.58 -18.12
C TYR A 305 18.54 -8.24 -19.03
N VAL A 306 19.06 -9.22 -19.78
CA VAL A 306 20.13 -9.01 -20.77
C VAL A 306 19.70 -8.05 -21.89
N ASN A 307 18.47 -8.15 -22.38
CA ASN A 307 17.96 -7.25 -23.41
C ASN A 307 17.77 -5.82 -22.91
N PHE A 308 17.39 -5.64 -21.64
CA PHE A 308 17.30 -4.33 -21.01
C PHE A 308 18.70 -3.67 -20.89
N THR A 309 19.72 -4.43 -20.46
CA THR A 309 21.09 -3.91 -20.32
C THR A 309 21.78 -3.63 -21.66
N ASN A 310 21.41 -4.35 -22.73
CA ASN A 310 21.98 -4.14 -24.06
C ASN A 310 21.41 -2.90 -24.79
N GLY A 311 20.39 -2.24 -24.23
CA GLY A 311 19.87 -0.97 -24.73
C GLY A 311 20.58 0.27 -24.16
N GLU A 312 21.54 0.08 -23.26
CA GLU A 312 22.32 1.16 -22.60
C GLU A 312 23.74 1.33 -23.17
N SER A 313 24.06 0.67 -24.30
CA SER A 313 25.35 0.83 -25.01
C SER A 313 25.25 1.74 -26.22
#